data_AF-A0A414W6S6-F1
#
_entry.id   AF-A0A414W6S6-F1
#
_cell.length_a   1.000
_cell.length_b   1.000
_cell.length_c   1.000
_cell.angle_alpha   90.00
_cell.angle_beta   90.00
_cell.angle_gamma   90.00
#
_symmetry.space_group_name_H-M   'P 1'
#
loop_
_entity.id
_entity.type
_entity.pdbx_description
1 polymer ?
#
loop_
_entity_poly.entity_id
_entity_poly.type
_entity_poly.pdbx_seq_one_letter_code
_entity_poly.pdbx_strand_id
1 'polypeptide(L)'
;MTEAIYLEVSEKTEAAKKTGRRVSVSGMLKFLGVSRSGYLAWLHHVPSDTEKRREAVKAKIQDIYNDSKQNYGAPKIAVELRKTGEVISERTVGTYMRQMGIRAQWSKPWT
;
A
#
# COMPACT_ATOMS: atom_id res chain seq x y z
N MET A 1 -7.92 -0.40 -8.36
CA MET A 1 -8.87 -1.26 -9.11
C MET A 1 -8.26 -2.58 -9.56
N THR A 2 -6.94 -2.75 -9.65
CA THR A 2 -6.33 -3.96 -10.26
C THR A 2 -5.92 -5.04 -9.25
N GLU A 3 -5.29 -4.70 -8.12
CA GLU A 3 -4.82 -5.70 -7.15
C GLU A 3 -5.94 -6.57 -6.59
N ALA A 4 -7.07 -5.98 -6.21
CA ALA A 4 -8.22 -6.71 -5.68
C ALA A 4 -8.79 -7.72 -6.69
N ILE A 5 -8.86 -7.35 -7.98
CA ILE A 5 -9.36 -8.24 -9.04
C ILE A 5 -8.35 -9.38 -9.27
N TYR A 6 -7.05 -9.08 -9.24
CA TYR A 6 -6.02 -10.10 -9.40
C TYR A 6 -5.96 -11.09 -8.22
N LEU A 7 -6.14 -10.60 -6.99
CA LEU A 7 -6.27 -11.43 -5.78
C LEU A 7 -7.48 -12.36 -5.86
N GLU A 8 -8.64 -11.83 -6.23
CA GLU A 8 -9.86 -12.63 -6.37
C GLU A 8 -9.70 -13.78 -7.40
N VAL A 9 -9.05 -13.49 -8.53
CA VAL A 9 -8.71 -14.51 -9.54
C VAL A 9 -7.81 -15.57 -8.95
N SER A 10 -6.75 -15.16 -8.25
CA SER A 10 -5.78 -16.08 -7.64
C SER A 10 -6.47 -17.00 -6.64
N GLU A 11 -7.25 -16.45 -5.71
CA GLU A 11 -7.98 -17.20 -4.69
C GLU A 11 -8.96 -18.22 -5.29
N LYS A 12 -9.76 -17.82 -6.30
CA LYS A 12 -10.69 -18.73 -6.98
C LYS A 12 -9.97 -19.84 -7.74
N THR A 13 -8.80 -19.57 -8.31
CA THR A 13 -8.01 -20.59 -9.01
C THR A 13 -7.40 -21.60 -8.05
N GLU A 14 -6.89 -21.15 -6.90
CA GLU A 14 -6.36 -22.04 -5.84
C GLU A 14 -7.46 -22.88 -5.18
N ALA A 15 -8.63 -22.28 -4.90
CA ALA A 15 -9.78 -23.01 -4.37
C ALA A 15 -10.26 -24.14 -5.30
N ALA A 16 -10.26 -23.88 -6.61
CA ALA A 16 -10.67 -24.89 -7.57
C ALA A 16 -9.65 -26.03 -7.74
N LYS A 17 -8.34 -25.72 -7.71
CA LYS A 17 -7.26 -26.72 -7.64
C LYS A 17 -7.43 -27.62 -6.42
N LYS A 18 -7.72 -27.05 -5.25
CA LYS A 18 -7.95 -27.80 -4.00
C LYS A 18 -9.14 -28.76 -4.09
N THR A 19 -10.14 -28.45 -4.91
CA THR A 19 -11.33 -29.29 -5.12
C THR A 19 -11.17 -30.26 -6.29
N GLY A 20 -9.98 -30.36 -6.90
CA GLY A 20 -9.70 -31.24 -8.04
C GLY A 20 -10.37 -30.81 -9.35
N ARG A 21 -10.90 -29.58 -9.43
CA ARG A 21 -11.52 -29.04 -10.64
C ARG A 21 -10.47 -28.31 -11.48
N ARG A 22 -10.42 -28.61 -12.78
CA ARG A 22 -9.61 -27.83 -13.73
C ARG A 22 -10.34 -26.56 -14.11
N VAL A 23 -9.75 -25.40 -13.80
CA VAL A 23 -10.32 -24.09 -14.15
C VAL A 23 -9.33 -23.31 -15.01
N SER A 24 -9.81 -22.75 -16.11
CA SER A 24 -9.02 -21.91 -17.00
C SER A 24 -8.88 -20.51 -16.42
N VAL A 25 -7.66 -20.14 -16.01
CA VAL A 25 -7.31 -18.78 -15.58
C VAL A 25 -7.68 -17.76 -16.66
N SER A 26 -7.47 -18.10 -17.94
CA SER A 26 -7.80 -17.22 -19.05
C SER A 26 -9.31 -16.98 -19.20
N GLY A 27 -10.13 -17.97 -18.87
CA GLY A 27 -11.59 -17.83 -18.85
C GLY A 27 -12.07 -16.92 -17.72
N MET A 28 -11.49 -17.08 -16.54
CA MET A 28 -11.76 -16.24 -15.36
C MET A 28 -11.43 -14.77 -15.62
N LEU A 29 -10.23 -14.52 -16.17
CA LEU A 29 -9.77 -13.17 -16.50
C LEU A 29 -10.64 -12.51 -17.56
N LYS A 30 -11.09 -13.27 -18.56
CA LYS A 30 -12.03 -12.78 -19.58
C LYS A 30 -13.38 -12.38 -18.97
N PHE A 31 -13.90 -13.18 -18.04
CA PHE A 31 -15.14 -12.87 -17.33
C PHE A 31 -15.03 -11.58 -16.50
N LEU A 32 -13.87 -11.35 -15.87
CA LEU A 32 -13.59 -10.17 -15.05
C LEU A 32 -13.12 -8.94 -15.85
N GLY A 33 -13.06 -9.04 -17.19
CA GLY A 33 -12.64 -7.94 -18.06
C GLY A 33 -11.16 -7.58 -17.99
N VAL A 34 -10.31 -8.51 -17.54
CA VAL A 34 -8.87 -8.28 -17.34
C VAL A 34 -8.05 -8.99 -18.40
N SER A 35 -7.01 -8.31 -18.91
CA SER A 35 -6.10 -8.91 -19.89
C SER A 35 -5.18 -9.94 -19.23
N ARG A 36 -4.89 -11.03 -19.96
CA ARG A 36 -3.95 -12.07 -19.51
C ARG A 36 -2.53 -11.52 -19.34
N SER A 37 -2.09 -10.65 -20.24
CA SER A 37 -0.77 -10.01 -20.16
C SER A 37 -0.65 -9.12 -18.93
N GLY A 38 -1.69 -8.35 -18.59
CA GLY A 38 -1.74 -7.55 -17.36
C GLY A 38 -1.69 -8.39 -16.09
N TYR A 39 -2.42 -9.51 -16.07
CA TYR A 39 -2.39 -10.47 -14.96
C TYR A 39 -0.99 -11.09 -14.77
N LEU A 40 -0.35 -11.54 -15.84
CA LEU A 40 0.99 -12.11 -15.77
C LEU A 40 2.04 -11.05 -15.36
N ALA A 41 1.94 -9.84 -15.89
CA ALA A 41 2.82 -8.74 -15.50
C ALA A 41 2.69 -8.41 -14.00
N TRP A 42 1.47 -8.42 -13.46
CA TRP A 42 1.24 -8.26 -12.03
C TRP A 42 1.77 -9.44 -11.21
N LEU A 43 1.50 -10.68 -11.65
CA LEU A 43 1.92 -11.90 -10.95
C LEU A 43 3.45 -12.00 -10.84
N HIS A 44 4.17 -11.53 -11.86
CA HIS A 44 5.63 -11.51 -11.91
C HIS A 44 6.23 -10.17 -11.50
N HIS A 45 5.41 -9.23 -11.01
CA HIS A 45 5.90 -7.92 -10.60
C HIS A 45 6.81 -8.07 -9.37
N VAL A 46 8.07 -7.69 -9.54
CA VAL A 46 9.03 -7.61 -8.43
C VAL A 46 9.14 -6.13 -8.04
N PRO A 47 8.88 -5.76 -6.77
CA PRO A 47 8.97 -4.38 -6.35
C PRO A 47 10.38 -3.85 -6.57
N SER A 48 10.47 -2.69 -7.22
CA SER A 48 11.73 -1.97 -7.43
C SER A 48 12.31 -1.49 -6.10
N ASP A 49 13.62 -1.21 -6.06
CA ASP A 49 14.26 -0.70 -4.84
C ASP A 49 13.68 0.64 -4.37
N THR A 50 13.17 1.44 -5.31
CA THR A 50 12.47 2.70 -5.00
C THR A 50 11.12 2.44 -4.33
N GLU A 51 10.38 1.42 -4.77
CA GLU A 51 9.12 1.02 -4.14
C GLU A 51 9.35 0.45 -2.74
N LYS A 52 10.34 -0.44 -2.59
CA LYS A 52 10.74 -0.95 -1.27
C LYS A 52 11.11 0.18 -0.32
N ARG A 53 11.89 1.16 -0.78
CA ARG A 53 12.22 2.36 0.02
C ARG A 53 10.97 3.15 0.39
N ARG A 54 10.04 3.34 -0.56
CA ARG A 54 8.78 4.05 -0.30
C ARG A 54 7.95 3.34 0.76
N GLU A 55 7.82 2.01 0.68
CA GLU A 55 7.09 1.22 1.67
C GLU A 55 7.76 1.26 3.04
N ALA A 56 9.08 1.14 3.11
CA ALA A 56 9.84 1.26 4.35
C ALA A 56 9.65 2.64 5.00
N VAL A 57 9.67 3.72 4.21
CA VAL A 57 9.39 5.07 4.72
C VAL A 57 7.95 5.21 5.19
N LYS A 58 6.98 4.65 4.47
CA LYS A 58 5.56 4.64 4.90
C LYS A 58 5.38 3.92 6.23
N ALA A 59 6.06 2.80 6.45
CA ALA A 59 6.04 2.09 7.72
C ALA A 59 6.58 2.98 8.86
N LYS A 60 7.75 3.61 8.67
CA LYS A 60 8.32 4.56 9.66
C LYS A 60 7.38 5.73 9.96
N ILE A 61 6.70 6.27 8.93
CA ILE A 61 5.69 7.33 9.10
C ILE A 61 4.53 6.83 9.99
N GLN A 62 4.05 5.61 9.77
CA GLN A 62 2.98 5.02 10.55
C GLN A 62 3.38 4.85 12.03
N ASP A 63 4.61 4.39 12.28
CA ASP A 63 5.14 4.19 13.63
C ASP A 63 5.19 5.52 14.39
N ILE A 64 5.82 6.54 13.80
CA ILE A 64 5.90 7.90 14.40
C ILE A 64 4.49 8.49 14.61
N TYR A 65 3.59 8.29 13.66
CA TYR A 65 2.22 8.76 13.78
C TYR A 65 1.49 8.10 14.95
N ASN A 66 1.64 6.79 15.14
CA ASN A 66 1.04 6.05 16.25
C ASN A 66 1.66 6.45 17.59
N ASP A 67 2.99 6.56 17.66
CA ASP A 67 3.73 6.97 18.87
C ASP A 67 3.32 8.39 19.32
N SER A 68 3.06 9.28 18.37
CA SER A 68 2.58 10.63 18.64
C SER A 68 1.10 10.72 19.02
N LYS A 69 0.41 9.58 19.20
CA LYS A 69 -1.04 9.48 19.40
C LYS A 69 -1.81 10.21 18.30
N GLN A 70 -1.36 10.10 17.06
CA GLN A 70 -2.00 10.68 15.87
C GLN A 70 -2.00 12.21 15.80
N ASN A 71 -1.31 12.88 16.71
CA ASN A 71 -1.29 14.35 16.77
C ASN A 71 -0.32 14.96 15.75
N TYR A 72 0.68 14.20 15.29
CA TYR A 72 1.71 14.74 14.42
C TYR A 72 1.27 14.76 12.96
N GLY A 73 1.44 15.91 12.33
CA GLY A 73 1.30 16.09 10.89
C GLY A 73 2.62 15.94 10.15
N ALA A 74 2.56 16.10 8.84
CA ALA A 74 3.72 16.01 7.95
C ALA A 74 4.95 16.83 8.40
N PRO A 75 4.83 18.08 8.91
CA PRO A 75 6.00 18.84 9.36
C PRO A 75 6.74 18.15 10.52
N LYS A 76 6.02 17.71 11.54
CA LYS A 76 6.61 17.08 12.74
C LYS A 76 7.18 15.71 12.41
N ILE A 77 6.46 14.92 11.62
CA ILE A 77 6.93 13.60 11.17
C ILE A 77 8.19 13.73 10.31
N ALA A 78 8.27 14.73 9.43
CA ALA A 78 9.47 14.97 8.63
C ALA A 78 10.70 15.31 9.48
N VAL A 79 10.52 16.03 10.59
CA VAL A 79 11.61 16.33 11.54
C VAL A 79 12.07 15.06 12.24
N GLU A 80 11.16 14.22 12.73
CA GLU A 80 11.50 12.94 13.38
C GLU A 80 12.22 11.99 12.40
N LEU A 81 11.75 11.89 11.15
CA LEU A 81 12.42 11.09 10.12
C LEU A 81 13.85 11.58 9.85
N ARG A 82 14.07 12.89 9.80
CA ARG A 82 15.44 13.44 9.62
C ARG A 82 16.35 13.14 10.80
N LYS A 83 15.84 13.11 12.04
CA LYS A 83 16.63 12.68 13.22
C LYS A 83 17.08 11.22 13.10
N THR A 84 16.26 10.36 12.50
CA THR A 84 16.61 8.96 12.22
C THR A 84 17.51 8.77 10.98
N GLY A 85 17.95 9.87 10.36
CA GLY A 85 18.83 9.85 9.18
C GLY A 85 18.12 9.79 7.83
N GLU A 86 16.78 9.81 7.80
CA GLU A 86 16.02 9.80 6.53
C GLU A 86 15.85 11.23 5.99
N VAL A 87 16.52 11.50 4.88
CA VAL A 87 16.42 12.79 4.18
C VAL A 87 15.16 12.79 3.31
N ILE A 88 14.06 13.31 3.86
CA ILE A 88 12.79 13.46 3.15
C ILE A 88 12.20 14.86 3.28
N SER A 89 11.54 15.31 2.21
CA SER A 89 10.81 16.58 2.20
C SER A 89 9.46 16.43 2.91
N GLU A 90 9.02 17.49 3.58
CA GLU A 90 7.69 17.54 4.21
C GLU A 90 6.57 17.24 3.20
N ARG A 91 6.69 17.77 1.98
CA ARG A 91 5.71 17.55 0.90
C ARG A 91 5.59 16.07 0.54
N THR A 92 6.69 15.34 0.53
CA THR A 92 6.70 13.90 0.28
C THR A 92 6.03 13.14 1.42
N VAL A 93 6.34 13.50 2.67
CA VAL A 93 5.68 12.92 3.86
C VAL A 93 4.17 13.15 3.79
N GLY A 94 3.72 14.37 3.51
CA GLY A 94 2.29 14.68 3.38
C GLY A 94 1.61 13.91 2.24
N THR A 95 2.32 13.68 1.13
CA THR A 95 1.81 12.84 0.03
C THR A 95 1.62 11.39 0.49
N TYR A 96 2.57 10.83 1.24
CA TYR A 96 2.47 9.48 1.78
C TYR A 96 1.37 9.37 2.84
N MET A 97 1.25 10.34 3.75
CA MET A 97 0.15 10.40 4.71
C MET A 97 -1.21 10.39 4.01
N ARG A 98 -1.37 11.19 2.93
CA ARG A 98 -2.59 11.20 2.12
C ARG A 98 -2.86 9.86 1.44
N GLN A 99 -1.84 9.21 0.88
CA GLN A 99 -1.98 7.87 0.27
C GLN A 99 -2.39 6.81 1.30
N MET A 100 -1.93 6.95 2.54
CA MET A 100 -2.28 6.06 3.65
C MET A 100 -3.61 6.42 4.33
N GLY A 101 -4.23 7.54 3.94
CA GLY A 101 -5.49 8.01 4.53
C GLY A 101 -5.36 8.57 5.95
N ILE A 102 -4.15 8.85 6.42
CA ILE A 102 -3.90 9.38 7.77
C ILE A 102 -3.76 10.91 7.76
N ARG A 103 -4.22 11.55 8.83
CA ARG A 103 -4.17 13.01 9.01
C ARG A 103 -3.96 13.33 10.48
N ALA A 104 -3.22 14.40 10.77
CA ALA A 104 -3.06 14.86 12.15
C ALA A 104 -4.43 15.12 12.79
N GLN A 105 -4.67 14.52 13.94
CA GLN A 105 -5.82 14.80 14.77
C GLN A 105 -5.44 15.92 15.74
N TRP A 106 -6.01 17.10 15.54
CA TRP A 106 -5.86 18.21 16.49
C TRP A 106 -7.14 18.28 17.33
N SER A 107 -7.01 18.03 18.63
CA SER A 107 -8.09 18.28 19.59
C SER A 107 -7.99 19.73 20.08
N LYS A 108 -9.09 20.47 19.95
CA LYS A 108 -9.19 21.83 20.50
C LYS A 108 -9.19 21.74 22.03
N PRO A 109 -8.33 22.47 22.75
CA PRO A 109 -8.42 22.55 24.20
C PRO A 109 -9.73 23.24 24.59
N TRP A 110 -10.42 22.70 25.60
CA TRP A 110 -11.65 23.29 26.15
C TRP A 110 -11.32 24.67 26.72
N THR A 111 -11.98 25.70 26.18
CA THR A 111 -11.97 27.08 26.68
C THR A 111 -13.37 27.41 27.15
#